data_AF-A0A6L8U686-F1
#
_entry.id   AF-A0A6L8U686-F1
#
_cell.length_a   1.000
_cell.length_b   1.000
_cell.length_c   1.000
_cell.angle_alpha   90.00
_cell.angle_beta   90.00
_cell.angle_gamma   90.00
#
_symmetry.space_group_name_H-M   'P 1'
#
loop_
_entity.id
_entity.type
_entity.pdbx_description
1 polymer ?
#
loop_
_entity_poly.entity_id
_entity_poly.type
_entity_poly.pdbx_seq_one_letter_code
_entity_poly.pdbx_strand_id
1 'polypeptide(L)'
;MDTKKILSFIALLGGEAIIIAAFLLFRGSLATDILVLNIVVSSVIYGLLFLDILVPWVDLNDKSGKKVGSLGLRWFFTWLYAITAIAVMLIGNLAYEWTFALQFIIHCGLFFLLLLGFIAVIHSGNKVQEVYQQETFNRNGINEMKTAMRDLKDKMNGLPNLPEYFIRKINTLEDSLRFISPTENAEAHGLEQQFIRVINDIAFAISNYSMNEEAIGSNLKKAERIYQSRKSIYSN
;
A
#
# COMPACT_ATOMS: atom_id res chain seq x y z
N MET A 1 -18.26 12.55 24.45
CA MET A 1 -16.95 11.95 24.08
C MET A 1 -17.16 10.44 24.00
N ASP A 2 -16.73 9.78 22.93
CA ASP A 2 -16.89 8.33 22.73
C ASP A 2 -16.27 7.56 23.91
N THR A 3 -16.99 6.58 24.47
CA THR A 3 -16.54 5.74 25.61
C THR A 3 -15.16 5.14 25.37
N LYS A 4 -14.85 4.77 24.11
CA LYS A 4 -13.52 4.28 23.74
C LYS A 4 -12.44 5.33 23.98
N LYS A 5 -12.68 6.59 23.58
CA LYS A 5 -11.73 7.70 23.77
C LYS A 5 -11.53 8.02 25.25
N ILE A 6 -12.61 7.97 26.05
CA ILE A 6 -12.54 8.15 27.50
C ILE A 6 -11.64 7.07 28.13
N LEU A 7 -11.88 5.80 27.80
CA LEU A 7 -11.11 4.68 28.35
C LEU A 7 -9.64 4.75 27.93
N SER A 8 -9.34 5.10 26.67
CA SER A 8 -7.98 5.30 26.19
C SER A 8 -7.27 6.43 26.93
N PHE A 9 -7.96 7.54 27.21
CA PHE A 9 -7.34 8.65 27.94
C PHE A 9 -7.06 8.30 29.41
N ILE A 10 -7.97 7.57 30.06
CA ILE A 10 -7.78 7.05 31.42
C ILE A 10 -6.58 6.11 31.46
N ALA A 11 -6.47 5.18 30.49
CA ALA A 11 -5.34 4.26 30.41
C ALA A 11 -4.01 4.99 30.17
N LEU A 12 -3.99 6.01 29.30
CA LEU A 12 -2.80 6.84 29.06
C LEU A 12 -2.36 7.53 30.37
N LEU A 13 -3.23 8.29 31.01
CA LEU A 13 -2.88 9.03 32.23
C LEU A 13 -2.56 8.10 33.41
N GLY A 14 -3.29 7.00 33.54
CA GLY A 14 -3.05 6.00 34.58
C GLY A 14 -1.68 5.33 34.42
N GLY A 15 -1.30 4.98 33.18
CA GLY A 15 0.02 4.40 32.91
C GLY A 15 1.16 5.37 33.21
N GLU A 16 1.04 6.64 32.80
CA GLU A 16 2.02 7.68 33.14
C GLU A 16 2.15 7.86 34.67
N ALA A 17 1.02 7.93 35.38
CA ALA A 17 1.02 8.04 36.84
C ALA A 17 1.70 6.84 37.52
N ILE A 18 1.48 5.62 37.01
CA ILE A 18 2.14 4.41 37.51
C ILE A 18 3.65 4.46 37.27
N ILE A 19 4.09 4.88 36.08
CA ILE A 19 5.52 5.01 35.75
C ILE A 19 6.20 6.01 36.69
N ILE A 20 5.63 7.21 36.82
CA ILE A 20 6.16 8.26 37.70
C ILE A 20 6.21 7.76 39.15
N ALA A 21 5.11 7.17 39.65
CA ALA A 21 5.04 6.65 41.01
C ALA A 21 6.07 5.55 41.25
N ALA A 22 6.27 4.63 40.30
CA ALA A 22 7.26 3.58 40.41
C ALA A 22 8.69 4.15 40.54
N PHE A 23 9.07 5.11 39.69
CA PHE A 23 10.39 5.75 39.79
C PHE A 23 10.58 6.51 41.10
N LEU A 24 9.54 7.18 41.62
CA LEU A 24 9.62 7.90 42.89
C LEU A 24 9.73 6.95 44.10
N LEU A 25 8.95 5.86 44.12
CA LEU A 25 8.95 4.88 45.21
C LEU A 25 10.23 4.03 45.23
N PHE A 26 10.75 3.67 44.06
CA PHE A 26 11.94 2.81 43.91
C PHE A 26 13.20 3.60 43.54
N ARG A 27 13.24 4.90 43.86
CA ARG A 27 14.34 5.82 43.52
C ARG A 27 15.73 5.33 43.96
N GLY A 28 15.84 4.66 45.10
CA GLY A 28 17.14 4.27 45.67
C GLY A 28 18.09 5.47 45.86
N SER A 29 19.37 5.30 45.51
CA SER A 29 20.42 6.32 45.61
C SER A 29 20.58 7.21 44.35
N LEU A 30 19.65 7.13 43.40
CA LEU A 30 19.75 7.88 42.15
C LEU A 30 19.74 9.40 42.38
N ALA A 31 20.69 10.07 41.73
CA ALA A 31 20.73 11.52 41.63
C ALA A 31 19.43 12.05 40.99
N THR A 32 18.96 13.20 41.47
CA THR A 32 17.66 13.77 41.05
C THR A 32 17.60 13.98 39.54
N ASP A 33 18.69 14.45 38.91
CA ASP A 33 18.71 14.75 37.47
C ASP A 33 18.59 13.47 36.62
N ILE A 34 19.24 12.39 37.05
CA ILE A 34 19.18 11.08 36.39
C ILE A 34 17.79 10.46 36.57
N LEU A 35 17.19 10.60 37.76
CA LEU A 35 15.82 10.16 38.02
C LEU A 35 14.83 10.84 37.06
N VAL A 36 14.92 12.17 36.92
CA VAL A 36 14.05 12.94 36.02
C VAL A 36 14.25 12.50 34.57
N LEU A 37 15.50 12.29 34.14
CA LEU A 37 15.79 11.78 32.79
C LEU A 37 15.14 10.42 32.53
N ASN A 38 15.28 9.48 33.45
CA ASN A 38 14.69 8.14 33.34
C ASN A 38 13.17 8.19 33.26
N ILE A 39 12.53 9.06 34.07
CA ILE A 39 11.07 9.28 34.01
C ILE A 39 10.68 9.80 32.64
N VAL A 40 11.32 10.87 32.15
CA VAL A 40 10.99 11.48 30.84
C VAL A 40 11.12 10.48 29.71
N VAL A 41 12.24 9.74 29.64
CA VAL A 41 12.45 8.76 28.58
C VAL A 41 11.47 7.59 28.70
N SER A 42 11.14 7.14 29.92
CA SER A 42 10.15 6.08 30.13
C SER A 42 8.74 6.51 29.73
N SER A 43 8.35 7.76 30.02
CA SER A 43 7.10 8.37 29.53
C SER A 43 7.08 8.44 28.01
N VAL A 44 8.20 8.81 27.35
CA VAL A 44 8.29 8.79 25.89
C VAL A 44 8.08 7.36 25.35
N ILE A 45 8.73 6.35 25.92
CA ILE A 45 8.56 4.94 25.53
C ILE A 45 7.10 4.52 25.68
N TYR A 46 6.48 4.83 26.83
CA TYR A 46 5.09 4.49 27.07
C TYR A 46 4.17 5.18 26.08
N GLY A 47 4.33 6.48 25.85
CA GLY A 47 3.58 7.24 24.86
C GLY A 47 3.71 6.67 23.44
N LEU A 48 4.91 6.25 23.04
CA LEU A 48 5.16 5.61 21.75
C LEU A 48 4.41 4.29 21.60
N LEU A 49 4.46 3.43 22.62
CA LEU A 49 3.74 2.15 22.63
C LEU A 49 2.22 2.36 22.75
N PHE A 50 1.78 3.42 23.41
CA PHE A 50 0.37 3.74 23.56
C PHE A 50 -0.24 4.39 22.32
N LEU A 51 0.57 5.02 21.45
CA LEU A 51 0.13 5.63 20.20
C LEU A 51 -0.63 4.62 19.31
N ASP A 52 -0.24 3.36 19.40
CA ASP A 52 -0.88 2.21 18.75
C ASP A 52 -2.31 1.93 19.23
N ILE A 53 -2.67 2.31 20.45
CA ILE A 53 -4.05 2.17 20.96
C ILE A 53 -4.91 3.36 20.50
N LEU A 54 -4.30 4.54 20.35
CA LEU A 54 -4.99 5.77 19.97
C LEU A 54 -5.25 5.87 18.46
N VAL A 55 -4.32 5.39 17.63
CA VAL A 55 -4.39 5.50 16.17
C VAL A 55 -4.69 4.13 15.55
N PRO A 56 -5.79 3.96 14.79
CA PRO A 56 -6.11 2.69 14.15
C PRO A 56 -4.98 2.23 13.22
N TRP A 57 -4.51 1.01 13.49
CA TRP A 57 -3.45 0.29 12.79
C TRP A 57 -3.65 0.15 11.30
N VAL A 58 -4.90 -0.12 10.91
CA VAL A 58 -5.29 -0.45 9.55
C VAL A 58 -6.48 0.43 9.23
N ASP A 59 -6.36 1.13 8.12
CA ASP A 59 -7.51 1.74 7.47
C ASP A 59 -8.04 0.73 6.48
N LEU A 60 -9.17 0.10 6.79
CA LEU A 60 -9.78 -0.90 5.91
C LEU A 60 -10.27 -0.29 4.59
N ASN A 61 -10.37 1.05 4.52
CA ASN A 61 -10.70 1.76 3.29
C ASN A 61 -9.46 2.09 2.45
N ASP A 62 -8.25 1.89 2.98
CA ASP A 62 -7.00 2.10 2.24
C ASP A 62 -6.73 0.93 1.29
N LYS A 63 -7.23 1.07 0.05
CA LYS A 63 -7.04 0.10 -1.03
C LYS A 63 -5.56 -0.15 -1.36
N SER A 64 -4.69 0.83 -1.12
CA SER A 64 -3.26 0.71 -1.40
C SER A 64 -2.52 -0.08 -0.32
N GLY A 65 -3.11 -0.21 0.88
CA GLY A 65 -2.46 -0.84 2.02
C GLY A 65 -1.23 -0.07 2.52
N LYS A 66 -1.15 1.24 2.27
CA LYS A 66 -0.04 2.12 2.68
C LYS A 66 0.30 1.98 4.16
N LYS A 67 -0.71 2.03 5.03
CA LYS A 67 -0.50 1.90 6.49
C LYS A 67 0.05 0.53 6.85
N VAL A 68 -0.48 -0.53 6.24
CA VAL A 68 -0.04 -1.92 6.44
C VAL A 68 1.41 -2.11 5.98
N GLY A 69 1.77 -1.58 4.81
CA GLY A 69 3.11 -1.69 4.25
C GLY A 69 4.19 -1.02 5.09
N SER A 70 3.85 0.04 5.82
CA SER A 70 4.77 0.74 6.73
C SER A 70 4.80 0.18 8.16
N LEU A 71 3.90 -0.75 8.50
CA LEU A 71 3.66 -1.17 9.88
C LEU A 71 4.85 -1.91 10.50
N GLY A 72 5.47 -2.81 9.74
CA GLY A 72 6.62 -3.59 10.21
C GLY A 72 7.82 -2.70 10.57
N LEU A 73 8.10 -1.68 9.75
CA LEU A 73 9.16 -0.71 10.02
C LEU A 73 8.86 0.11 11.28
N ARG A 74 7.61 0.52 11.47
CA ARG A 74 7.21 1.28 12.66
C ARG A 74 7.46 0.48 13.93
N TRP A 75 7.02 -0.77 13.95
CA TRP A 75 7.29 -1.69 15.07
C TRP A 75 8.76 -1.91 15.31
N PHE A 76 9.53 -2.16 14.25
CA PHE A 76 10.95 -2.36 14.37
C PHE A 76 11.64 -1.18 15.07
N PHE A 77 11.41 0.05 14.62
CA PHE A 77 12.04 1.23 15.21
C PHE A 77 11.51 1.56 16.61
N THR A 78 10.21 1.38 16.88
CA THR A 78 9.64 1.60 18.22
C THR A 78 10.22 0.61 19.23
N TRP A 79 10.27 -0.69 18.90
CA TRP A 79 10.84 -1.71 19.78
C TRP A 79 12.35 -1.57 19.94
N LEU A 80 13.07 -1.29 18.84
CA LEU A 80 14.51 -1.06 18.89
C LEU A 80 14.84 0.11 19.82
N TYR A 81 14.13 1.24 19.69
CA TYR A 81 14.29 2.39 20.57
C TYR A 81 13.95 2.04 22.03
N ALA A 82 12.80 1.41 22.28
CA ALA A 82 12.37 1.08 23.63
C ALA A 82 13.37 0.16 24.36
N ILE A 83 13.79 -0.93 23.71
CA ILE A 83 14.74 -1.90 24.29
C ILE A 83 16.09 -1.24 24.53
N THR A 84 16.61 -0.49 23.56
CA THR A 84 17.93 0.16 23.70
C THR A 84 17.92 1.27 24.75
N ALA A 85 16.86 2.09 24.81
CA ALA A 85 16.71 3.12 25.82
C ALA A 85 16.62 2.53 27.25
N ILE A 86 15.84 1.46 27.44
CA ILE A 86 15.77 0.75 28.73
C ILE A 86 17.14 0.14 29.08
N ALA A 87 17.82 -0.48 28.12
CA ALA A 87 19.15 -1.05 28.34
C ALA A 87 20.17 0.03 28.77
N VAL A 88 20.15 1.21 28.14
CA VAL A 88 20.99 2.35 28.53
C VAL A 88 20.70 2.79 29.96
N MET A 89 19.43 2.88 30.36
CA MET A 89 19.08 3.20 31.75
C MET A 89 19.60 2.16 32.73
N LEU A 90 19.43 0.87 32.44
CA LEU A 90 19.86 -0.19 33.36
C LEU A 90 21.38 -0.24 33.47
N ILE A 91 22.10 -0.24 32.35
CA ILE A 91 23.57 -0.29 32.32
C ILE A 91 24.17 0.97 32.93
N GLY A 92 23.66 2.14 32.55
CA GLY A 92 24.14 3.43 33.04
C GLY A 92 23.92 3.63 34.53
N ASN A 93 22.83 3.10 35.09
CA ASN A 93 22.50 3.31 36.50
C ASN A 93 22.96 2.18 37.44
N LEU A 94 22.98 0.92 37.00
CA LEU A 94 23.30 -0.23 37.86
C LEU A 94 24.74 -0.74 37.68
N ALA A 95 25.31 -0.66 36.47
CA ALA A 95 26.59 -1.32 36.18
C ALA A 95 27.78 -0.35 36.23
N TYR A 96 27.60 0.90 35.80
CA TYR A 96 28.72 1.83 35.58
C TYR A 96 28.53 3.23 36.18
N GLU A 97 27.39 3.52 36.81
CA GLU A 97 27.08 4.82 37.43
C GLU A 97 27.44 6.02 36.52
N TRP A 98 26.98 5.98 35.27
CA TRP A 98 27.27 7.00 34.28
C TRP A 98 26.76 8.38 34.70
N THR A 99 27.54 9.41 34.36
CA THR A 99 27.14 10.80 34.60
C THR A 99 25.89 11.16 33.81
N PHE A 100 25.10 12.09 34.35
CA PHE A 100 23.91 12.62 33.68
C PHE A 100 24.19 13.06 32.24
N ALA A 101 25.28 13.80 32.01
CA ALA A 101 25.64 14.31 30.69
C ALA A 101 25.81 13.19 29.66
N LEU A 102 26.45 12.08 30.03
CA LEU A 102 26.66 10.95 29.13
C LEU A 102 25.33 10.25 28.81
N GLN A 103 24.52 9.96 29.82
CA GLN A 103 23.21 9.34 29.61
C GLN A 103 22.30 10.20 28.74
N PHE A 104 22.28 11.51 28.98
CA PHE A 104 21.50 12.47 28.21
C PHE A 104 21.90 12.47 26.73
N ILE A 105 23.20 12.57 26.43
CA ILE A 105 23.70 12.55 25.05
C ILE A 105 23.32 11.26 24.33
N ILE A 106 23.45 10.11 25.00
CA ILE A 106 23.07 8.81 24.42
C ILE A 106 21.57 8.77 24.13
N HIS A 107 20.72 9.21 25.06
CA HIS A 107 19.27 9.27 24.84
C HIS A 107 18.88 10.24 23.72
N CYS A 108 19.55 11.39 23.60
CA CYS A 108 19.37 12.30 22.45
C CYS A 108 19.73 11.60 21.13
N GLY A 109 20.83 10.85 21.10
CA GLY A 109 21.23 10.06 19.93
C GLY A 109 20.20 8.98 19.57
N LEU A 110 19.70 8.24 20.55
CA LEU A 110 18.65 7.25 20.35
C LEU A 110 17.34 7.88 19.85
N PHE A 111 16.97 9.05 20.39
CA PHE A 111 15.78 9.77 19.95
C PHE A 111 15.93 10.26 18.51
N PHE A 112 17.11 10.73 18.13
CA PHE A 112 17.40 11.10 16.74
C PHE A 112 17.28 9.90 15.79
N LEU A 113 17.79 8.73 16.17
CA LEU A 113 17.63 7.49 15.39
C LEU A 113 16.15 7.09 15.25
N LEU A 114 15.36 7.25 16.31
CA LEU A 114 13.91 7.02 16.27
C LEU A 114 13.23 7.96 15.24
N LEU A 115 13.61 9.24 15.21
CA LEU A 115 13.08 10.19 14.22
C LEU A 115 13.42 9.77 12.78
N LEU A 116 14.66 9.34 12.52
CA LEU A 116 15.04 8.79 11.21
C LEU A 116 14.21 7.53 10.87
N GLY A 117 13.95 6.68 11.86
CA GLY A 117 13.06 5.53 11.73
C GLY A 117 11.65 5.93 11.28
N PHE A 118 11.06 6.97 11.88
CA PHE A 118 9.76 7.49 11.46
C PHE A 118 9.77 8.06 10.04
N ILE A 119 10.86 8.71 9.60
CA ILE A 119 11.01 9.14 8.20
C ILE A 119 11.00 7.92 7.26
N ALA A 120 11.71 6.85 7.61
CA ALA A 120 11.73 5.62 6.83
C ALA A 120 10.34 4.95 6.76
N VAL A 121 9.57 4.96 7.86
CA VAL A 121 8.17 4.49 7.90
C VAL A 121 7.30 5.26 6.91
N ILE A 122 7.38 6.60 6.91
CA ILE A 122 6.62 7.45 5.99
C ILE A 122 7.01 7.15 4.53
N HIS A 123 8.31 7.05 4.26
CA HIS A 123 8.82 6.79 2.92
C HIS A 123 8.37 5.42 2.39
N SER A 124 8.45 4.38 3.22
CA SER A 124 7.97 3.03 2.88
C SER A 124 6.47 3.02 2.56
N GLY A 125 5.65 3.68 3.38
CA GLY A 125 4.22 3.80 3.13
C GLY A 125 3.92 4.53 1.80
N ASN A 126 4.63 5.61 1.51
CA ASN A 126 4.50 6.33 0.24
C ASN A 126 4.89 5.46 -0.95
N LYS A 127 5.96 4.65 -0.82
CA LYS A 127 6.39 3.75 -1.90
C LYS A 127 5.36 2.67 -2.20
N VAL A 128 4.69 2.12 -1.18
CA VAL A 128 3.60 1.16 -1.37
C VAL A 128 2.44 1.78 -2.14
N GLN A 129 2.07 3.02 -1.80
CA GLN A 129 1.03 3.76 -2.51
C GLN A 129 1.40 4.04 -3.97
N GLU A 130 2.65 4.44 -4.23
CA GLU A 130 3.19 4.67 -5.58
C GLU A 130 3.12 3.40 -6.44
N VAL A 131 3.60 2.26 -5.92
CA VAL A 131 3.53 0.97 -6.61
C VAL A 131 2.09 0.56 -6.90
N TYR A 132 1.17 0.75 -5.95
CA TYR A 132 -0.25 0.48 -6.16
C TYR A 132 -0.84 1.33 -7.29
N GLN A 133 -0.51 2.62 -7.33
CA GLN A 133 -0.96 3.52 -8.40
C GLN A 133 -0.41 3.10 -9.76
N GLN A 134 0.88 2.75 -9.81
CA GLN A 134 1.51 2.26 -11.03
C GLN A 134 0.89 0.95 -11.52
N GLU A 135 0.67 -0.03 -10.64
CA GLU A 135 -0.01 -1.29 -10.99
C GLU A 135 -1.44 -1.06 -11.49
N THR A 136 -2.17 -0.15 -10.84
CA THR A 136 -3.54 0.19 -11.26
C THR A 136 -3.55 0.81 -12.65
N PHE A 137 -2.62 1.74 -12.91
CA PHE A 137 -2.43 2.35 -14.22
C PHE A 137 -2.06 1.32 -15.30
N ASN A 138 -1.05 0.49 -15.02
CA ASN A 138 -0.57 -0.57 -15.93
C ASN A 138 -1.66 -1.60 -16.27
N ARG A 139 -2.61 -1.83 -15.36
CA ARG A 139 -3.75 -2.75 -15.57
C ARG A 139 -4.92 -2.09 -16.30
N ASN A 140 -5.02 -0.77 -16.28
CA ASN A 140 -6.21 -0.07 -16.74
C ASN A 140 -6.50 -0.35 -18.22
N GLY A 141 -5.49 -0.28 -19.09
CA GLY A 141 -5.66 -0.54 -20.52
C GLY A 141 -6.17 -1.96 -20.81
N ILE A 142 -5.66 -2.98 -20.11
CA ILE A 142 -6.15 -4.37 -20.24
C ILE A 142 -7.61 -4.49 -19.76
N ASN A 143 -7.97 -3.80 -18.67
CA ASN A 143 -9.36 -3.79 -18.18
C ASN A 143 -10.31 -3.10 -19.17
N GLU A 144 -9.88 -2.03 -19.81
CA GLU A 144 -10.62 -1.36 -20.89
C GLU A 144 -10.79 -2.27 -22.11
N MET A 145 -9.74 -2.99 -22.54
CA MET A 145 -9.85 -4.00 -23.61
C MET A 145 -10.88 -5.08 -23.29
N LYS A 146 -10.87 -5.60 -22.05
CA LYS A 146 -11.86 -6.60 -21.58
C LYS A 146 -13.27 -6.04 -21.56
N THR A 147 -13.43 -4.78 -21.15
CA THR A 147 -14.72 -4.09 -21.14
C THR A 147 -15.25 -3.93 -22.57
N ALA A 148 -14.43 -3.44 -23.50
CA ALA A 148 -14.82 -3.29 -24.90
C ALA A 148 -15.23 -4.62 -25.56
N MET A 149 -14.52 -5.72 -25.26
CA MET A 149 -14.91 -7.05 -25.72
C MET A 149 -16.24 -7.52 -25.13
N ARG A 150 -16.48 -7.25 -23.84
CA ARG A 150 -17.74 -7.59 -23.19
C ARG A 150 -18.90 -6.82 -23.81
N ASP A 151 -18.73 -5.52 -24.04
CA ASP A 151 -19.74 -4.67 -24.68
C ASP A 151 -20.06 -5.14 -26.12
N LEU A 152 -19.05 -5.58 -26.88
CA LEU A 152 -19.25 -6.18 -28.19
C LEU A 152 -20.06 -7.48 -28.10
N LYS A 153 -19.75 -8.35 -27.14
CA LYS A 153 -20.51 -9.60 -26.93
C LYS A 153 -21.95 -9.34 -26.52
N ASP A 154 -22.18 -8.39 -25.63
CA ASP A 154 -23.52 -8.01 -25.18
C ASP A 154 -24.37 -7.53 -26.38
N LYS A 155 -23.78 -6.75 -27.29
CA LYS A 155 -24.42 -6.36 -28.55
C LYS A 155 -24.67 -7.55 -29.49
N MET A 156 -23.70 -8.45 -29.65
CA MET A 156 -23.86 -9.66 -30.48
C MET A 156 -25.04 -10.52 -30.04
N ASN A 157 -25.19 -10.72 -28.73
CA ASN A 157 -26.26 -11.56 -28.18
C ASN A 157 -27.67 -11.01 -28.48
N GLY A 158 -27.78 -9.71 -28.74
CA GLY A 158 -29.03 -9.06 -29.14
C GLY A 158 -29.35 -9.13 -30.64
N LEU A 159 -28.45 -9.67 -31.47
CA LEU A 159 -28.61 -9.69 -32.92
C LEU A 159 -28.94 -11.11 -33.43
N PRO A 160 -30.10 -11.30 -34.11
CA PRO A 160 -30.40 -12.57 -34.74
C PRO A 160 -29.54 -12.77 -36.00
N ASN A 161 -29.20 -14.03 -36.31
CA ASN A 161 -28.55 -14.45 -37.57
C ASN A 161 -27.09 -14.03 -37.79
N LEU A 162 -26.29 -13.86 -36.73
CA LEU A 162 -24.83 -13.75 -36.89
C LEU A 162 -24.20 -15.10 -37.26
N PRO A 163 -23.23 -15.15 -38.19
CA PRO A 163 -22.56 -16.39 -38.55
C PRO A 163 -21.80 -17.02 -37.37
N GLU A 164 -21.93 -18.34 -37.21
CA GLU A 164 -21.29 -19.08 -36.11
C GLU A 164 -19.76 -18.93 -36.09
N TYR A 165 -19.14 -18.85 -37.28
CA TYR A 165 -17.69 -18.64 -37.40
C TYR A 165 -17.24 -17.31 -36.77
N PHE A 166 -18.05 -16.25 -36.90
CA PHE A 166 -17.78 -14.93 -36.36
C PHE A 166 -17.92 -14.93 -34.84
N ILE A 167 -19.01 -15.53 -34.34
CA ILE A 167 -19.26 -15.71 -32.90
C ILE A 167 -18.08 -16.44 -32.24
N ARG A 168 -17.63 -17.54 -32.84
CA ARG A 168 -16.50 -18.33 -32.33
C ARG A 168 -15.20 -17.52 -32.26
N LYS A 169 -14.91 -16.69 -33.26
CA LYS A 169 -13.70 -15.85 -33.27
C LYS A 169 -13.73 -14.80 -32.16
N ILE A 170 -14.87 -14.14 -31.94
CA ILE A 170 -15.01 -13.17 -30.84
C ILE A 170 -14.81 -13.83 -29.48
N ASN A 171 -15.44 -14.98 -29.23
CA ASN A 171 -15.25 -15.73 -27.98
C ASN A 171 -13.80 -16.15 -27.78
N THR A 172 -13.13 -16.62 -28.84
CA THR A 172 -11.71 -16.99 -28.77
C THR A 172 -10.82 -15.79 -28.45
N LEU A 173 -11.08 -14.63 -29.04
CA LEU A 173 -10.32 -13.41 -28.79
C LEU A 173 -10.52 -12.90 -27.36
N GLU A 174 -11.74 -12.93 -26.84
CA GLU A 174 -12.05 -12.58 -25.45
C GLU A 174 -11.30 -13.48 -24.46
N ASP A 175 -11.38 -14.81 -24.65
CA ASP A 175 -10.66 -15.76 -23.80
C ASP A 175 -9.14 -15.55 -23.88
N SER A 176 -8.64 -15.15 -25.05
CA SER A 176 -7.22 -14.86 -25.25
C SER A 176 -6.73 -13.65 -24.42
N LEU A 177 -7.60 -12.67 -24.11
CA LEU A 177 -7.24 -11.51 -23.26
C LEU A 177 -6.84 -11.89 -21.83
N ARG A 178 -7.19 -13.10 -21.36
CA ARG A 178 -6.77 -13.59 -20.04
C ARG A 178 -5.26 -13.81 -19.93
N PHE A 179 -4.57 -13.94 -21.08
CA PHE A 179 -3.13 -14.22 -21.15
C PHE A 179 -2.26 -12.99 -21.38
N ILE A 180 -2.78 -11.78 -21.16
CA ILE A 180 -2.00 -10.53 -21.23
C ILE A 180 -1.57 -10.12 -19.82
N SER A 181 -0.28 -9.88 -19.66
CA SER A 181 0.29 -9.31 -18.44
C SER A 181 0.25 -7.78 -18.48
N PRO A 182 -0.04 -7.12 -17.34
CA PRO A 182 0.15 -5.67 -17.18
C PRO A 182 1.59 -5.27 -17.50
N THR A 183 1.77 -4.07 -18.03
CA THR A 183 3.09 -3.51 -18.34
C THR A 183 3.07 -2.00 -18.23
N GLU A 184 4.25 -1.41 -18.03
CA GLU A 184 4.48 0.04 -18.06
C GLU A 184 4.95 0.55 -19.44
N ASN A 185 5.12 -0.35 -20.41
CA ASN A 185 5.63 0.00 -21.72
C ASN A 185 4.62 0.86 -22.53
N ALA A 186 5.06 2.03 -22.98
CA ALA A 186 4.23 2.97 -23.72
C ALA A 186 3.71 2.43 -25.07
N GLU A 187 4.49 1.60 -25.77
CA GLU A 187 4.05 0.94 -27.00
C GLU A 187 2.91 -0.02 -26.74
N ALA A 188 3.00 -0.79 -25.64
CA ALA A 188 1.93 -1.67 -25.19
C ALA A 188 0.64 -0.88 -24.92
N HIS A 189 0.70 0.25 -24.22
CA HIS A 189 -0.47 1.12 -24.03
C HIS A 189 -1.03 1.66 -25.35
N GLY A 190 -0.16 2.00 -26.31
CA GLY A 190 -0.57 2.38 -27.66
C GLY A 190 -1.33 1.26 -28.39
N LEU A 191 -0.89 0.01 -28.25
CA LEU A 191 -1.58 -1.15 -28.82
C LEU A 191 -2.90 -1.45 -28.11
N GLU A 192 -2.97 -1.31 -26.79
CA GLU A 192 -4.21 -1.45 -26.01
C GLU A 192 -5.29 -0.47 -26.49
N GLN A 193 -4.93 0.81 -26.65
CA GLN A 193 -5.84 1.84 -27.18
C GLN A 193 -6.27 1.59 -28.63
N GLN A 194 -5.35 1.10 -29.47
CA GLN A 194 -5.70 0.70 -30.84
C GLN A 194 -6.66 -0.49 -30.87
N PHE A 195 -6.44 -1.49 -30.01
CA PHE A 195 -7.34 -2.63 -29.87
C PHE A 195 -8.75 -2.18 -29.50
N ILE A 196 -8.88 -1.34 -28.47
CA ILE A 196 -10.16 -0.81 -27.99
C ILE A 196 -10.91 -0.11 -29.13
N ARG A 197 -10.23 0.75 -29.90
CA ARG A 197 -10.84 1.43 -31.06
C ARG A 197 -11.36 0.45 -32.10
N VAL A 198 -10.56 -0.54 -32.48
CA VAL A 198 -10.95 -1.54 -33.49
C VAL A 198 -12.15 -2.37 -33.01
N ILE A 199 -12.20 -2.75 -31.73
CA ILE A 199 -13.35 -3.45 -31.16
C ILE A 199 -14.60 -2.56 -31.16
N ASN A 200 -14.47 -1.28 -30.82
CA ASN A 200 -15.58 -0.34 -30.88
C ASN A 200 -16.09 -0.11 -32.32
N ASP A 201 -15.21 -0.07 -33.31
CA ASP A 201 -15.58 0.02 -34.73
C ASP A 201 -16.38 -1.21 -35.17
N ILE A 202 -15.97 -2.42 -34.74
CA ILE A 202 -16.75 -3.64 -34.95
C ILE A 202 -18.11 -3.53 -34.26
N ALA A 203 -18.12 -3.11 -32.99
CA ALA A 203 -19.34 -2.95 -32.19
C ALA A 203 -20.31 -1.89 -32.73
N PHE A 204 -19.84 -0.96 -33.56
CA PHE A 204 -20.68 0.00 -34.28
C PHE A 204 -21.23 -0.60 -35.58
N ALA A 205 -20.39 -1.28 -36.36
CA ALA A 205 -20.76 -1.84 -37.65
C ALA A 205 -21.67 -3.08 -37.56
N ILE A 206 -21.64 -3.80 -36.43
CA ILE A 206 -22.25 -5.12 -36.28
C ILE A 206 -23.78 -5.13 -36.42
N SER A 207 -24.47 -4.04 -36.10
CA SER A 207 -25.94 -3.96 -36.24
C SER A 207 -26.40 -4.17 -37.70
N ASN A 208 -25.56 -3.83 -38.67
CA ASN A 208 -25.80 -4.04 -40.10
C ASN A 208 -24.79 -5.04 -40.67
N TYR A 209 -24.62 -6.18 -39.99
CA TYR A 209 -23.57 -7.17 -40.29
C TYR A 209 -23.49 -7.55 -41.78
N SER A 210 -24.61 -7.83 -42.44
CA SER A 210 -24.64 -8.24 -43.85
C SER A 210 -24.08 -7.19 -44.82
N MET A 211 -24.18 -5.90 -44.48
CA MET A 211 -23.62 -4.81 -45.28
C MET A 211 -22.14 -4.54 -44.95
N ASN A 212 -21.70 -4.94 -43.76
CA ASN A 212 -20.39 -4.60 -43.21
C ASN A 212 -19.47 -5.83 -43.00
N GLU A 213 -19.85 -7.00 -43.50
CA GLU A 213 -19.18 -8.28 -43.19
C GLU A 213 -17.67 -8.25 -43.48
N GLU A 214 -17.28 -7.72 -44.65
CA GLU A 214 -15.88 -7.62 -45.04
C GLU A 214 -15.09 -6.68 -44.12
N ALA A 215 -15.65 -5.51 -43.81
CA ALA A 215 -15.03 -4.53 -42.91
C ALA A 215 -14.89 -5.08 -41.48
N ILE A 216 -15.93 -5.75 -40.98
CA ILE A 216 -15.94 -6.42 -39.67
C ILE A 216 -14.89 -7.53 -39.64
N GLY A 217 -14.82 -8.38 -40.67
CA GLY A 217 -13.83 -9.45 -40.78
C GLY A 217 -12.40 -8.94 -40.84
N SER A 218 -12.16 -7.84 -41.56
CA SER A 218 -10.86 -7.15 -41.63
C SER A 218 -10.45 -6.59 -40.26
N ASN A 219 -11.37 -5.88 -39.59
CA ASN A 219 -11.13 -5.33 -38.26
C ASN A 219 -10.90 -6.42 -37.21
N LEU A 220 -11.59 -7.56 -37.31
CA LEU A 220 -11.37 -8.69 -36.41
C LEU A 220 -9.97 -9.30 -36.57
N LYS A 221 -9.50 -9.48 -37.82
CA LYS A 221 -8.12 -9.89 -38.08
C LYS A 221 -7.11 -8.86 -37.57
N LYS A 222 -7.42 -7.57 -37.69
CA LYS A 222 -6.59 -6.48 -37.16
C LYS A 222 -6.52 -6.54 -35.63
N ALA A 223 -7.65 -6.74 -34.95
CA ALA A 223 -7.70 -6.90 -33.49
C ALA A 223 -6.88 -8.12 -33.03
N GLU A 224 -6.99 -9.26 -33.71
CA GLU A 224 -6.17 -10.46 -33.44
C GLU A 224 -4.66 -10.16 -33.56
N ARG A 225 -4.23 -9.42 -34.59
CA ARG A 225 -2.83 -9.01 -34.76
C ARG A 225 -2.35 -8.07 -33.65
N ILE A 226 -3.13 -7.04 -33.34
CA ILE A 226 -2.82 -6.09 -32.25
C ILE A 226 -2.68 -6.84 -30.92
N TYR A 227 -3.59 -7.79 -30.65
CA TYR A 227 -3.51 -8.65 -29.47
C TYR A 227 -2.18 -9.42 -29.42
N GLN A 228 -1.78 -10.09 -30.51
CA GLN A 228 -0.53 -10.87 -30.53
C GLN A 228 0.70 -9.99 -30.31
N SER A 229 0.77 -8.83 -30.98
CA SER A 229 1.83 -7.85 -30.76
C SER A 229 1.85 -7.37 -29.31
N ARG A 230 0.68 -7.04 -28.74
CA ARG A 230 0.58 -6.60 -27.36
C ARG A 230 1.03 -7.68 -26.38
N LYS A 231 0.67 -8.94 -26.62
CA LYS A 231 1.05 -10.09 -25.79
C LYS A 231 2.56 -10.32 -25.75
N SER A 232 3.28 -10.01 -26.83
CA SER A 232 4.74 -10.16 -26.89
C SER A 232 5.52 -9.08 -26.13
N ILE A 233 4.88 -8.01 -25.68
CA ILE A 233 5.52 -6.92 -24.94
C ILE A 233 5.40 -7.18 -23.43
N TYR A 234 6.55 -7.30 -22.77
CA TYR A 234 6.68 -7.44 -21.32
C TYR A 234 7.23 -6.14 -20.70
N SER A 235 7.13 -6.00 -19.37
CA SER A 235 7.85 -4.94 -18.65
C SER A 235 9.36 -5.11 -18.80
N ASN A 236 10.08 -4.00 -18.92
CA ASN A 236 11.53 -3.97 -18.97
C ASN A 236 12.16 -4.22 -17.60
#